data_AF-A0A3D9UUJ2-F1
#
_entry.id   AF-A0A3D9UUJ2-F1
#
_cell.length_a   1.000
_cell.length_b   1.000
_cell.length_c   1.000
_cell.angle_alpha   90.00
_cell.angle_beta   90.00
_cell.angle_gamma   90.00
#
_symmetry.space_group_name_H-M   'P 1'
#
loop_
_entity.id
_entity.type
_entity.pdbx_description
1 polymer ?
#
loop_
_entity_poly.entity_id
_entity_poly.type
_entity_poly.pdbx_seq_one_letter_code
_entity_poly.pdbx_strand_id
1 'polypeptide(L)'
;MLFVVAALLAGAAAYLFVAARRDILAWEEHRRQVLLVRRWEQARAGRPFDQAAQPRPDVDSPYATGPNPPPLPDRPGQTRYLWGGLVGACALFVLVAGLATHFG
;
A
#
# COMPACT_ATOMS: atom_id res chain seq x y z
N MET A 1 14.56 8.50 -31.17
CA MET A 1 14.49 7.17 -30.51
C MET A 1 14.58 7.29 -28.98
N LEU A 2 15.54 8.04 -28.42
CA LEU A 2 15.71 8.22 -26.96
C LEU A 2 14.46 8.78 -26.25
N PHE A 3 13.73 9.72 -26.85
CA PHE A 3 12.49 10.25 -26.29
C PHE A 3 11.38 9.21 -26.15
N VAL A 4 11.29 8.25 -27.09
CA VAL A 4 10.31 7.14 -27.02
C VAL A 4 10.67 6.19 -25.87
N VAL A 5 11.96 5.90 -25.70
CA VAL A 5 12.45 5.07 -24.58
C VAL A 5 12.18 5.77 -23.23
N ALA A 6 12.43 7.07 -23.13
CA ALA A 6 12.11 7.85 -21.94
C ALA A 6 10.60 7.83 -21.61
N ALA A 7 9.74 7.99 -22.63
CA ALA A 7 8.29 7.94 -22.45
C ALA A 7 7.81 6.55 -21.96
N LEU A 8 8.36 5.47 -22.50
CA LEU A 8 8.03 4.11 -22.07
C LEU A 8 8.49 3.84 -20.63
N LEU A 9 9.70 4.26 -20.27
CA LEU A 9 10.20 4.13 -18.90
C LEU A 9 9.37 4.96 -17.91
N ALA A 10 9.00 6.20 -18.28
CA ALA A 10 8.13 7.03 -17.46
C ALA A 10 6.73 6.39 -17.28
N GLY A 11 6.17 5.79 -18.34
CA GLY A 11 4.92 5.04 -18.26
C GLY A 11 5.00 3.81 -17.34
N ALA A 12 6.08 3.04 -17.43
CA ALA A 12 6.33 1.90 -16.56
C ALA A 12 6.50 2.33 -15.09
N ALA A 13 7.23 3.41 -14.83
CA ALA A 13 7.36 3.99 -13.50
C ALA A 13 5.98 4.40 -12.95
N ALA A 14 5.19 5.15 -13.72
CA ALA A 14 3.86 5.58 -13.33
C ALA A 14 2.94 4.39 -12.99
N TYR A 15 2.97 3.33 -13.81
CA TYR A 15 2.22 2.10 -13.54
C TYR A 15 2.61 1.47 -12.20
N LEU A 16 3.91 1.35 -11.91
CA LEU A 16 4.41 0.81 -10.64
C LEU A 16 3.95 1.64 -9.45
N PHE A 17 3.96 2.97 -9.57
CA PHE A 17 3.45 3.88 -8.53
C PHE A 17 1.95 3.68 -8.29
N VAL A 18 1.13 3.57 -9.35
CA VAL A 18 -0.31 3.35 -9.22
C VAL A 18 -0.61 1.98 -8.59
N ALA A 19 0.08 0.92 -9.03
CA ALA A 19 -0.08 -0.41 -8.45
C ALA A 19 0.29 -0.42 -6.97
N ALA A 20 1.43 0.17 -6.60
CA ALA A 20 1.85 0.29 -5.20
C ALA A 20 0.83 1.07 -4.35
N ARG A 21 0.26 2.15 -4.91
CA ARG A 21 -0.79 2.93 -4.23
C ARG A 21 -2.04 2.10 -3.97
N ARG A 22 -2.50 1.31 -4.93
CA ARG A 22 -3.68 0.44 -4.78
C ARG A 22 -3.46 -0.59 -3.67
N ASP A 23 -2.31 -1.26 -3.65
CA ASP A 23 -1.99 -2.25 -2.63
C ASP A 23 -1.96 -1.63 -1.22
N ILE A 24 -1.40 -0.41 -1.11
CA ILE A 24 -1.31 0.30 0.17
C ILE A 24 -2.67 0.72 0.67
N LEU A 25 -3.55 1.21 -0.20
CA LEU A 25 -4.91 1.59 0.19
C LEU A 25 -5.70 0.37 0.69
N ALA A 26 -5.62 -0.75 -0.01
CA ALA A 26 -6.24 -2.00 0.42
C ALA A 26 -5.69 -2.46 1.78
N TRP A 27 -4.38 -2.40 1.98
CA TRP A 27 -3.75 -2.74 3.24
C TRP A 27 -4.14 -1.79 4.39
N GLU A 28 -4.23 -0.49 4.13
CA GLU A 28 -4.64 0.50 5.13
C GLU A 28 -6.09 0.25 5.59
N GLU A 29 -6.97 -0.16 4.67
CA GLU A 29 -8.34 -0.55 5.01
C GLU A 29 -8.37 -1.80 5.90
N HIS A 30 -7.67 -2.86 5.52
CA HIS A 30 -7.53 -4.06 6.35
C HIS A 30 -6.94 -3.74 7.72
N ARG A 31 -5.94 -2.85 7.79
CA ARG A 31 -5.33 -2.41 9.05
C ARG A 31 -6.33 -1.68 9.95
N ARG A 32 -7.15 -0.77 9.38
CA ARG A 32 -8.18 -0.05 10.14
C ARG A 32 -9.17 -1.03 10.76
N GLN A 33 -9.64 -2.00 9.98
CA GLN A 33 -10.58 -3.02 10.46
C GLN A 33 -9.99 -3.88 11.58
N VAL A 34 -8.72 -4.31 11.45
CA VAL A 34 -8.00 -5.04 12.51
C VAL A 34 -7.88 -4.20 13.78
N LEU A 35 -7.55 -2.91 13.67
CA LEU A 35 -7.45 -2.02 14.82
C LEU A 35 -8.80 -1.80 15.51
N LEU A 36 -9.89 -1.71 14.74
CA LEU A 36 -11.24 -1.61 15.30
C LEU A 36 -11.60 -2.84 16.14
N VAL A 37 -11.35 -4.04 15.60
CA VAL A 37 -11.61 -5.29 16.34
C VAL A 37 -10.74 -5.40 17.59
N ARG A 38 -9.43 -5.12 17.50
CA ARG A 38 -8.55 -5.17 18.67
C ARG A 38 -8.95 -4.18 19.77
N ARG A 39 -9.38 -2.97 19.39
CA ARG A 39 -9.91 -1.98 20.36
C ARG A 39 -11.18 -2.49 21.02
N TRP A 40 -12.07 -3.12 20.27
CA TRP A 40 -13.27 -3.75 20.82
C TRP A 40 -12.92 -4.90 21.78
N GLU A 41 -11.98 -5.76 21.43
CA GLU A 41 -11.51 -6.86 22.30
C GLU A 41 -10.92 -6.32 23.61
N GLN A 42 -10.06 -5.29 23.53
CA GLN A 42 -9.50 -4.60 24.70
C GLN A 42 -10.58 -3.96 25.56
N ALA A 43 -11.55 -3.29 24.95
CA ALA A 43 -12.67 -2.67 25.65
C ALA A 43 -13.59 -3.71 26.32
N ARG A 44 -13.66 -4.93 25.78
CA ARG A 44 -14.41 -6.04 26.36
C ARG A 44 -13.67 -6.71 27.52
N ALA A 45 -12.36 -6.92 27.39
CA ALA A 45 -11.53 -7.56 28.41
C ALA A 45 -11.48 -6.78 29.73
N GLY A 46 -11.65 -5.45 29.69
CA GLY A 46 -11.67 -4.59 30.87
C GLY A 46 -13.05 -4.32 31.48
N ARG A 47 -14.14 -4.89 30.96
CA ARG A 47 -15.50 -4.58 31.46
C ARG A 47 -15.97 -5.52 32.58
N PRO A 48 -16.75 -5.01 33.55
CA PRO A 48 -17.44 -5.84 34.54
C PRO A 48 -18.45 -6.78 33.87
N PHE A 49 -18.64 -7.96 34.45
CA PHE A 49 -19.54 -9.01 33.92
C PHE A 49 -21.00 -8.53 33.72
N ASP A 50 -21.45 -7.58 34.54
CA ASP A 50 -22.83 -7.08 34.52
C ASP A 50 -23.12 -6.05 33.42
N GLN A 51 -22.10 -5.56 32.71
CA GLN A 51 -22.31 -4.66 31.58
C GLN A 51 -22.53 -5.43 30.29
N ALA A 52 -23.62 -5.12 29.59
CA ALA A 52 -23.88 -5.64 28.26
C ALA A 52 -22.67 -5.39 27.33
N ALA A 53 -22.09 -6.48 26.81
CA ALA A 53 -20.99 -6.41 25.88
C ALA A 53 -21.46 -5.70 24.59
N GLN A 54 -20.68 -4.73 24.10
CA GLN A 54 -20.97 -4.13 22.80
C GLN A 54 -20.89 -5.23 21.71
N PRO A 55 -21.76 -5.17 20.69
CA PRO A 55 -21.69 -6.09 19.56
C PRO A 55 -20.34 -5.96 18.85
N ARG A 56 -19.79 -7.09 18.37
CA ARG A 56 -18.54 -7.10 17.62
C ARG A 56 -18.73 -6.29 16.32
N PRO A 57 -17.79 -5.40 15.96
CA PRO A 57 -17.83 -4.72 14.67
C PRO A 57 -17.86 -5.73 13.53
N ASP A 58 -18.78 -5.55 12.59
CA ASP A 58 -18.79 -6.33 11.35
C ASP A 58 -17.67 -5.82 10.44
N VAL A 59 -16.76 -6.72 10.05
CA VAL A 59 -15.56 -6.38 9.29
C VAL A 59 -15.29 -7.47 8.26
N ASP A 60 -14.97 -7.05 7.04
CA ASP A 60 -14.71 -7.95 5.92
C ASP A 60 -13.25 -8.46 5.88
N SER A 61 -12.36 -7.87 6.68
CA SER A 61 -10.93 -8.21 6.66
C SER A 61 -10.68 -9.62 7.22
N PRO A 62 -10.03 -10.52 6.46
CA PRO A 62 -9.72 -11.88 6.91
C PRO A 62 -8.76 -11.91 8.11
N TYR A 63 -8.02 -10.81 8.33
CA TYR A 63 -7.09 -10.62 9.44
C TYR A 63 -7.78 -10.14 10.73
N ALA A 64 -9.08 -9.87 10.68
CA ALA A 64 -9.88 -9.40 11.82
C ALA A 64 -11.03 -10.36 12.16
N THR A 65 -11.32 -11.31 11.29
CA THR A 65 -12.34 -12.36 11.46
C THR A 65 -11.79 -13.62 12.11
N GLY A 66 -12.61 -14.29 12.91
CA GLY A 66 -12.30 -15.57 13.54
C GLY A 66 -11.81 -15.47 15.00
N PRO A 67 -11.60 -16.62 15.67
CA PRO A 67 -11.17 -16.72 17.07
C PRO A 67 -9.65 -16.54 17.28
N ASN A 68 -8.83 -16.77 16.26
CA ASN A 68 -7.39 -16.54 16.29
C ASN A 68 -6.95 -15.94 14.95
N PRO A 69 -7.13 -14.62 14.75
CA PRO A 69 -6.83 -13.99 13.47
C PRO A 69 -5.32 -14.01 13.18
N PRO A 70 -4.91 -14.27 11.93
CA PRO A 70 -3.51 -14.20 11.52
C PRO A 70 -2.96 -12.78 11.67
N PRO A 71 -1.64 -12.61 11.92
CA PRO A 71 -1.03 -11.29 11.96
C PRO A 71 -1.18 -10.61 10.60
N LEU A 72 -1.45 -9.30 10.63
CA LEU A 72 -1.51 -8.50 9.41
C LEU A 72 -0.11 -8.51 8.76
N PRO A 73 0.01 -8.85 7.45
CA PRO A 73 1.29 -8.87 6.76
C PRO A 73 1.90 -7.46 6.72
N ASP A 74 3.21 -7.39 6.54
CA ASP A 74 3.95 -6.12 6.40
C ASP A 74 3.38 -5.25 5.27
N ARG A 75 3.58 -3.94 5.38
CA ARG A 75 3.02 -2.95 4.45
C ARG A 75 3.43 -3.29 3.00
N PRO A 76 2.47 -3.61 2.12
CA PRO A 76 2.78 -3.92 0.72
C PRO A 76 3.18 -2.66 -0.03
N GLY A 77 3.85 -2.83 -1.17
CA GLY A 77 4.17 -1.73 -2.09
C GLY A 77 5.52 -1.07 -1.90
N GLN A 78 6.29 -1.35 -0.83
CA GLN A 78 7.62 -0.76 -0.64
C GLN A 78 8.59 -1.11 -1.78
N THR A 79 8.64 -2.37 -2.18
CA THR A 79 9.47 -2.84 -3.31
C THR A 79 9.01 -2.21 -4.62
N ARG A 80 7.70 -2.07 -4.84
CA ARG A 80 7.14 -1.47 -6.06
C ARG A 80 7.47 0.03 -6.15
N TYR A 81 7.48 0.75 -5.04
CA TYR A 81 7.95 2.14 -5.03
C TYR A 81 9.44 2.28 -5.31
N LEU A 82 10.27 1.38 -4.76
CA LEU A 82 11.71 1.38 -5.05
C LEU A 82 11.97 1.18 -6.55
N TRP A 83 11.31 0.19 -7.17
CA TRP A 83 11.42 -0.03 -8.61
C TRP A 83 10.83 1.12 -9.43
N GLY A 84 9.67 1.66 -9.03
CA GLY A 84 9.08 2.84 -9.69
C GLY A 84 10.01 4.05 -9.65
N GLY A 85 10.67 4.30 -8.53
CA GLY A 85 11.66 5.35 -8.37
C GLY A 85 12.91 5.12 -9.24
N LEU A 86 13.44 3.90 -9.24
CA LEU A 86 14.60 3.53 -10.07
C LEU A 86 14.30 3.71 -11.56
N VAL A 87 13.17 3.17 -12.03
CA VAL A 87 12.75 3.27 -13.43
C VAL A 87 12.48 4.74 -13.81
N GLY A 88 11.87 5.52 -12.91
CA GLY A 88 11.67 6.96 -13.09
C GLY A 88 12.98 7.73 -13.20
N ALA A 89 13.98 7.40 -12.38
CA ALA A 89 15.31 7.99 -12.47
C ALA A 89 15.99 7.65 -13.81
N CYS A 90 15.90 6.39 -14.26
CA CYS A 90 16.40 5.99 -15.58
C CYS A 90 15.70 6.77 -16.71
N ALA A 91 14.38 6.95 -16.64
CA ALA A 91 13.62 7.74 -17.62
C ALA A 91 14.14 9.19 -17.70
N LEU A 92 14.40 9.80 -16.54
CA LEU A 92 14.95 11.16 -16.45
C LEU A 92 16.34 11.24 -17.07
N PHE A 93 17.24 10.30 -16.76
CA PHE A 93 18.58 10.26 -17.35
C PHE A 93 18.55 10.11 -18.87
N VAL A 94 17.70 9.23 -19.40
CA VAL A 94 17.54 9.05 -20.86
C VAL A 94 16.98 10.31 -21.51
N LEU A 95 16.04 10.99 -20.86
CA LEU A 95 15.47 12.24 -21.35
C LEU A 95 16.51 13.37 -21.39
N VAL A 96 17.30 13.53 -20.33
CA VAL A 96 18.40 14.52 -20.25
C VAL A 96 19.46 14.23 -21.31
N ALA A 97 19.85 12.96 -21.49
CA ALA A 97 20.79 12.57 -22.53
C ALA A 97 20.24 12.88 -23.94
N GLY A 98 18.96 12.59 -24.17
CA GLY A 98 18.28 12.92 -25.44
C GLY A 98 18.26 14.41 -25.74
N LEU A 99 18.00 15.25 -24.72
CA LEU A 99 18.09 16.70 -24.83
C LEU A 99 19.52 17.18 -25.15
N ALA A 100 20.53 16.65 -24.44
CA ALA A 100 21.92 17.00 -24.69
C ALA A 100 22.35 16.65 -26.12
N THR A 101 21.90 15.52 -26.67
CA THR A 101 22.19 15.15 -28.08
C THR A 101 21.43 15.96 -29.12
N HIS A 102 20.33 16.62 -28.74
CA HIS A 102 19.52 17.39 -29.70
C HIS A 102 19.91 18.87 -29.75
N PHE A 103 20.39 19.43 -28.64
CA PHE A 103 20.78 20.84 -28.51
C PHE A 103 22.30 21.07 -28.44
N GLY A 104 23.09 20.00 -28.41
CA GLY A 104 24.56 20.04 -28.41
C GLY A 104 25.18 19.89 -29.79
#